data_AF-A0A4Q4MX37-F1
#
_entry.id   AF-A0A4Q4MX37-F1
#
_cell.length_a   1.000
_cell.length_b   1.000
_cell.length_c   1.000
_cell.angle_alpha   90.00
_cell.angle_beta   90.00
_cell.angle_gamma   90.00
#
_symmetry.space_group_name_H-M   'P 1'
#
loop_
_entity.id
_entity.type
_entity.pdbx_description
1 polymer ?
#
loop_
_entity_poly.entity_id
_entity_poly.type
_entity_poly.pdbx_seq_one_letter_code
_entity_poly.pdbx_strand_id
1 'polypeptide(L)'
;MRHGGDSEQQRDELSRYPFPPPIRRLDWPGPSDLCVCAVWRYLQEAGFGNAALQLSRCWIRDPDTLPFAKNIEPHTLIRLVQDGMCFDQLQAEACNTEPRYRFGTDHGRPYSARNGNLLTLDKGIPAHQLAAEANGAVQEPPPKKTLKRKKTKPTNGVEPRPEPQVNGDAMDIEHNGAAHVTNSTRAESEPMVSEAESPSLADIPISTLSIGQDAEIQTEAIAIADLNSTTVSIPPPSDPARVIEHTLWGPIESPVLLAAGKSLLQLHVVSKELGHEPPTQHFDIPLPVDNFNVTALCWHSDNELTVSVREQRSNEVGEKMMMDKLIKLTEGGQASQVVSSTAGLINTLRWNPVRNLLLSISTDGEKGSIKVWKNDSDSIPAWTEFTDTAIFDAHWISDSAFVVCGIKLFKIYEVNESLTTQQTLETSVTWETVKYDAASGIIAVLGIEDRKYYLGILHPNDSLQLQTHEYPDEYPTDLGFRVKAKNNHLTNGSALPSVLLATSSMSGATRIWNADEPFKCVKYLPTTDGTQAFKTAFSPDGSLLAAAGPDAVTIWDIEKRDVPIASWRASETPSDKWNPGIDGEFSLGWEPDSSRLSIALGNQIAIITVPR
;
A
#
# COMPACT_ATOMS: atom_id res chain seq x y z
N MET A 1 54.91 31.15 7.67
CA MET A 1 55.79 30.32 8.51
C MET A 1 55.34 30.44 9.96
N ARG A 2 55.02 29.30 10.61
CA ARG A 2 54.93 29.06 12.08
C ARG A 2 53.87 29.87 12.85
N HIS A 3 53.13 29.43 13.88
CA HIS A 3 52.87 28.23 14.71
C HIS A 3 51.42 28.47 15.27
N GLY A 4 50.56 27.56 15.72
CA GLY A 4 50.70 26.31 16.47
C GLY A 4 50.32 26.52 17.95
N GLY A 5 49.20 25.92 18.42
CA GLY A 5 48.99 25.58 19.83
C GLY A 5 47.69 26.08 20.49
N ASP A 6 46.69 25.21 20.63
CA ASP A 6 45.71 25.19 21.73
C ASP A 6 44.98 23.84 21.73
N SER A 7 45.46 22.87 22.52
CA SER A 7 44.73 21.62 22.83
C SER A 7 45.35 20.88 24.04
N GLU A 8 45.50 21.58 25.17
CA GLU A 8 46.01 20.97 26.40
C GLU A 8 45.28 21.51 27.63
N GLN A 9 43.94 21.34 27.67
CA GLN A 9 43.15 21.70 28.86
C GLN A 9 41.90 20.84 29.10
N GLN A 10 41.90 19.59 28.62
CA GLN A 10 40.73 18.69 28.72
C GLN A 10 41.05 17.26 29.18
N ARG A 11 42.11 17.05 29.98
CA ARG A 11 42.55 15.70 30.40
C ARG A 11 42.38 15.33 31.89
N ASP A 12 41.78 16.18 32.73
CA ASP A 12 41.81 15.96 34.19
C ASP A 12 40.49 15.59 34.90
N GLU A 13 39.43 15.20 34.19
CA GLU A 13 38.13 14.88 34.84
C GLU A 13 37.69 13.40 34.90
N LEU A 14 38.57 12.43 34.61
CA LEU A 14 38.18 10.99 34.54
C LEU A 14 38.66 10.10 35.70
N SER A 15 39.18 10.63 36.80
CA SER A 15 39.77 9.83 37.91
C SER A 15 38.82 9.51 39.08
N ARG A 16 37.52 9.80 38.98
CA ARG A 16 36.54 9.42 40.02
C ARG A 16 35.51 8.49 39.41
N TYR A 17 35.53 7.20 39.76
CA TYR A 17 34.38 6.32 40.09
C TYR A 17 34.79 4.83 40.03
N PRO A 18 34.27 3.97 40.93
CA PRO A 18 34.81 2.64 41.22
C PRO A 18 34.35 1.55 40.24
N PHE A 19 35.20 0.55 40.02
CA PHE A 19 34.88 -0.68 39.28
C PHE A 19 33.76 -1.50 39.96
N PRO A 20 32.73 -1.99 39.23
CA PRO A 20 31.76 -2.95 39.77
C PRO A 20 32.28 -4.40 39.66
N PRO A 21 31.78 -5.34 40.50
CA PRO A 21 32.33 -6.68 40.66
C PRO A 21 31.91 -7.66 39.55
N PRO A 22 32.57 -8.82 39.39
CA PRO A 22 32.23 -9.80 38.36
C PRO A 22 30.92 -10.53 38.75
N ILE A 23 29.89 -10.37 37.92
CA ILE A 23 28.60 -11.03 38.13
C ILE A 23 28.73 -12.52 37.80
N ARG A 24 28.66 -13.35 38.84
CA ARG A 24 28.49 -14.82 38.73
C ARG A 24 27.01 -15.14 38.51
N ARG A 25 26.76 -16.08 37.57
CA ARG A 25 25.53 -16.86 37.34
C ARG A 25 24.21 -16.09 37.42
N LEU A 26 23.64 -15.78 36.27
CA LEU A 26 22.21 -15.54 36.11
C LEU A 26 21.68 -16.57 35.11
N ASP A 27 20.58 -17.20 35.51
CA ASP A 27 19.76 -18.08 34.70
C ASP A 27 19.17 -17.28 33.52
N TRP A 28 19.27 -17.82 32.30
CA TRP A 28 18.88 -17.12 31.06
C TRP A 28 17.53 -17.64 30.56
N PRO A 29 16.51 -16.78 30.38
CA PRO A 29 15.30 -17.15 29.66
C PRO A 29 15.27 -16.45 28.30
N GLY A 30 15.67 -17.14 27.21
CA GLY A 30 15.35 -16.70 25.85
C GLY A 30 16.38 -17.03 24.76
N PRO A 31 15.95 -17.32 23.52
CA PRO A 31 16.83 -17.60 22.37
C PRO A 31 17.56 -16.36 21.83
N SER A 32 17.05 -15.13 22.08
CA SER A 32 17.66 -13.86 21.71
C SER A 32 18.96 -13.56 22.46
N ASP A 33 19.06 -14.00 23.72
CA ASP A 33 20.24 -13.77 24.57
C ASP A 33 21.48 -14.58 24.15
N LEU A 34 21.28 -15.74 23.52
CA LEU A 34 22.36 -16.64 23.11
C LEU A 34 23.23 -16.07 21.99
N CYS A 35 22.62 -15.40 20.99
CA CYS A 35 23.33 -14.88 19.83
C CYS A 35 24.19 -13.66 20.21
N VAL A 36 23.64 -12.75 21.01
CA VAL A 36 24.36 -11.54 21.45
C VAL A 36 25.46 -11.91 22.47
N CYS A 37 25.29 -12.96 23.27
CA CYS A 37 26.36 -13.50 24.12
C CYS A 37 27.53 -14.06 23.30
N ALA A 38 27.25 -14.74 22.18
CA ALA A 38 28.29 -15.25 21.29
C ALA A 38 29.06 -14.10 20.62
N VAL A 39 28.35 -13.03 20.20
CA VAL A 39 28.96 -11.81 19.65
C VAL A 39 29.82 -11.09 20.68
N TRP A 40 29.33 -10.94 21.92
CA TRP A 40 30.10 -10.32 23.00
C TRP A 40 31.40 -11.09 23.30
N ARG A 41 31.31 -12.42 23.30
CA ARG A 41 32.46 -13.30 23.54
C ARG A 41 33.47 -13.25 22.39
N TYR A 42 32.98 -13.24 21.15
CA TYR A 42 33.81 -13.02 19.96
C TYR A 42 34.55 -11.67 20.03
N LEU A 43 33.86 -10.59 20.40
CA LEU A 43 34.48 -9.26 20.51
C LEU A 43 35.57 -9.19 21.60
N GLN A 44 35.41 -9.93 22.70
CA GLN A 44 36.46 -10.06 23.70
C GLN A 44 37.65 -10.89 23.20
N GLU A 45 37.39 -12.03 22.56
CA GLU A 45 38.41 -12.96 22.11
C GLU A 45 39.17 -12.44 20.86
N ALA A 46 38.55 -11.59 20.04
CA ALA A 46 39.14 -10.91 18.89
C ALA A 46 39.93 -9.62 19.24
N GLY A 47 40.03 -9.26 20.52
CA GLY A 47 40.83 -8.11 21.00
C GLY A 47 40.11 -6.75 20.95
N PHE A 48 38.82 -6.70 20.62
CA PHE A 48 38.01 -5.47 20.59
C PHE A 48 37.37 -5.17 21.95
N GLY A 49 38.21 -5.04 22.99
CA GLY A 49 37.76 -4.89 24.39
C GLY A 49 36.85 -3.67 24.64
N ASN A 50 37.14 -2.53 24.01
CA ASN A 50 36.31 -1.32 24.16
C ASN A 50 34.91 -1.48 23.54
N ALA A 51 34.81 -2.20 22.41
CA ALA A 51 33.53 -2.48 21.76
C ALA A 51 32.71 -3.48 22.57
N ALA A 52 33.35 -4.52 23.14
CA ALA A 52 32.68 -5.43 24.06
C ALA A 52 32.18 -4.73 25.33
N LEU A 53 32.91 -3.74 25.83
CA LEU A 53 32.54 -2.97 27.02
C LEU A 53 31.37 -2.02 26.72
N GLN A 54 31.37 -1.34 25.57
CA GLN A 54 30.21 -0.56 25.12
C GLN A 54 28.98 -1.43 24.87
N LEU A 55 29.15 -2.59 24.24
CA LEU A 55 28.04 -3.53 24.00
C LEU A 55 27.46 -4.03 25.32
N SER A 56 28.29 -4.31 26.33
CA SER A 56 27.81 -4.68 27.67
C SER A 56 27.09 -3.54 28.40
N ARG A 57 27.46 -2.27 28.12
CA ARG A 57 26.83 -1.08 28.72
C ARG A 57 25.50 -0.74 28.07
N CYS A 58 25.39 -0.95 26.76
CA CYS A 58 24.17 -0.75 25.98
C CYS A 58 23.27 -2.00 25.98
N TRP A 59 23.66 -3.07 26.68
CA TRP A 59 22.88 -4.30 26.76
C TRP A 59 21.61 -4.06 27.57
N ILE A 60 20.47 -4.18 26.90
CA ILE A 60 19.16 -4.15 27.54
C ILE A 60 18.83 -5.60 27.94
N ARG A 61 18.68 -5.84 29.24
CA ARG A 61 18.45 -7.19 29.80
C ARG A 61 17.09 -7.79 29.43
N ASP A 62 16.16 -6.96 28.97
CA ASP A 62 14.81 -7.37 28.60
C ASP A 62 14.40 -6.68 27.28
N PRO A 63 14.88 -7.19 26.13
CA PRO A 63 14.69 -6.53 24.82
C PRO A 63 13.23 -6.44 24.39
N ASP A 64 12.35 -7.28 24.96
CA ASP A 64 10.91 -7.32 24.68
C ASP A 64 10.16 -6.10 25.27
N THR A 65 10.82 -5.34 26.15
CA THR A 65 10.27 -4.10 26.72
C THR A 65 10.34 -2.90 25.77
N LEU A 66 11.07 -3.01 24.66
CA LEU A 66 11.19 -1.95 23.69
C LEU A 66 9.90 -1.84 22.85
N PRO A 67 9.39 -0.62 22.60
CA PRO A 67 8.09 -0.41 21.95
C PRO A 67 7.99 -0.99 20.54
N PHE A 68 9.14 -1.19 19.89
CA PHE A 68 9.24 -1.80 18.56
C PHE A 68 9.52 -3.30 18.58
N ALA A 69 9.84 -3.90 19.73
CA ALA A 69 10.22 -5.32 19.84
C ALA A 69 9.08 -6.25 19.41
N LYS A 70 7.82 -5.86 19.65
CA LYS A 70 6.63 -6.58 19.19
C LYS A 70 6.48 -6.63 17.66
N ASN A 71 7.20 -5.75 16.93
CA ASN A 71 7.12 -5.63 15.49
C ASN A 71 8.30 -6.32 14.77
N ILE A 72 9.27 -6.87 15.51
CA ILE A 72 10.44 -7.53 14.94
C ILE A 72 10.26 -9.05 15.09
N GLU A 73 10.16 -9.76 13.98
CA GLU A 73 10.05 -11.22 14.02
C GLU A 73 11.34 -11.87 14.56
N PRO A 74 11.24 -13.00 15.27
CA PRO A 74 12.41 -13.78 15.67
C PRO A 74 13.26 -14.14 14.44
N HIS A 75 14.58 -13.99 14.53
CA HIS A 75 15.54 -14.28 13.45
C HIS A 75 15.54 -13.28 12.28
N THR A 76 14.90 -12.11 12.40
CA THR A 76 14.91 -11.05 11.37
C THR A 76 16.34 -10.67 10.93
N LEU A 77 17.29 -10.57 11.88
CA LEU A 77 18.68 -10.25 11.53
C LEU A 77 19.32 -11.34 10.65
N ILE A 78 19.01 -12.61 10.92
CA ILE A 78 19.56 -13.74 10.16
C ILE A 78 18.94 -13.74 8.76
N ARG A 79 17.63 -13.52 8.65
CA ARG A 79 16.95 -13.37 7.35
C ARG A 79 17.53 -12.20 6.55
N LEU A 80 17.72 -11.05 7.17
CA LEU A 80 18.25 -9.86 6.49
C LEU A 80 19.69 -10.07 5.97
N VAL A 81 20.51 -10.82 6.71
CA VAL A 81 21.86 -11.21 6.25
C VAL A 81 21.77 -12.24 5.12
N GLN A 82 20.86 -13.21 5.20
CA GLN A 82 20.63 -14.19 4.12
C GLN A 82 20.13 -13.53 2.84
N ASP A 83 19.18 -12.60 2.95
CA ASP A 83 18.65 -11.81 1.84
C ASP A 83 19.74 -10.94 1.23
N GLY A 84 20.57 -10.31 2.05
CA GLY A 84 21.72 -9.53 1.59
C GLY A 84 22.76 -10.36 0.84
N MET A 85 23.02 -11.61 1.27
CA MET A 85 23.91 -12.53 0.55
C MET A 85 23.29 -13.01 -0.76
N CYS A 86 21.98 -13.30 -0.76
CA CYS A 86 21.25 -13.68 -1.97
C CYS A 86 21.25 -12.54 -2.99
N PHE A 87 21.04 -11.30 -2.54
CA PHE A 87 21.10 -10.11 -3.38
C PHE A 87 22.51 -9.89 -3.97
N ASP A 88 23.58 -10.07 -3.20
CA ASP A 88 24.96 -9.97 -3.68
C ASP A 88 25.26 -11.04 -4.76
N GLN A 89 24.72 -12.26 -4.61
CA GLN A 89 24.84 -13.32 -5.61
C GLN A 89 24.06 -13.01 -6.89
N LEU A 90 22.80 -12.58 -6.77
CA LEU A 90 21.96 -12.22 -7.92
C LEU A 90 22.53 -11.01 -8.68
N GLN A 91 23.06 -10.02 -7.97
CA GLN A 91 23.75 -8.88 -8.58
C GLN A 91 25.01 -9.32 -9.33
N ALA A 92 25.78 -10.25 -8.76
CA ALA A 92 26.97 -10.80 -9.39
C ALA A 92 26.64 -11.55 -10.69
N GLU A 93 25.57 -12.35 -10.69
CA GLU A 93 25.06 -13.06 -11.87
C GLU A 93 24.54 -12.09 -12.95
N ALA A 94 23.75 -11.07 -12.57
CA ALA A 94 23.22 -10.09 -13.50
C ALA A 94 24.31 -9.21 -14.14
N CYS A 95 25.38 -8.91 -13.40
CA CYS A 95 26.50 -8.10 -13.89
C CYS A 95 27.65 -8.93 -14.49
N ASN A 96 27.56 -10.26 -14.50
CA ASN A 96 28.62 -11.18 -14.96
C ASN A 96 29.96 -10.95 -14.23
N THR A 97 29.88 -10.66 -12.94
CA THR A 97 31.01 -10.39 -12.03
C THR A 97 31.03 -11.41 -10.89
N GLU A 98 32.14 -11.57 -10.16
CA GLU A 98 32.15 -12.45 -8.98
C GLU A 98 31.43 -11.81 -7.77
N PRO A 99 30.74 -12.60 -6.92
CA PRO A 99 30.08 -12.08 -5.71
C PRO A 99 31.11 -11.51 -4.74
N ARG A 100 30.76 -10.40 -4.11
CA ARG A 100 31.66 -9.63 -3.25
C ARG A 100 31.97 -10.37 -1.95
N TYR A 101 31.04 -11.20 -1.48
CA TYR A 101 31.21 -11.99 -0.25
C TYR A 101 31.16 -13.50 -0.54
N ARG A 102 32.32 -14.16 -0.51
CA ARG A 102 32.44 -15.63 -0.59
C ARG A 102 32.69 -16.22 0.80
N PHE A 103 31.62 -16.69 1.44
CA PHE A 103 31.74 -17.52 2.63
C PHE A 103 31.92 -18.98 2.18
N GLY A 104 33.17 -19.45 2.08
CA GLY A 104 33.47 -20.84 1.75
C GLY A 104 33.10 -21.83 2.87
N THR A 105 33.29 -23.12 2.63
CA THR A 105 33.14 -24.18 3.65
C THR A 105 34.23 -24.15 4.73
N ASP A 106 35.28 -23.36 4.52
CA ASP A 106 36.31 -23.11 5.51
C ASP A 106 35.92 -21.88 6.34
N HIS A 107 35.36 -22.11 7.53
CA HIS A 107 35.00 -21.06 8.50
C HIS A 107 36.23 -20.35 9.13
N GLY A 108 37.39 -20.45 8.49
CA GLY A 108 38.68 -20.17 9.11
C GLY A 108 39.05 -21.21 10.16
N ARG A 109 40.32 -21.20 10.59
CA ARG A 109 40.80 -22.12 11.62
C ARG A 109 39.94 -21.95 12.89
N PRO A 110 39.42 -23.03 13.50
CA PRO A 110 38.69 -22.93 14.76
C PRO A 110 39.56 -22.23 15.79
N TYR A 111 39.10 -21.08 16.28
CA TYR A 111 39.79 -20.35 17.33
C TYR A 111 39.81 -21.22 18.60
N SER A 112 41.01 -21.70 18.92
CA SER A 112 41.39 -22.39 20.15
C SER A 112 40.76 -23.78 20.39
N ALA A 113 41.43 -24.82 19.88
CA ALA A 113 41.49 -26.06 20.65
C ALA A 113 42.18 -25.76 21.99
N ARG A 114 41.59 -26.21 23.09
CA ARG A 114 42.11 -26.06 24.45
C ARG A 114 43.38 -26.91 24.63
N ASN A 115 44.49 -26.49 24.03
CA ASN A 115 45.81 -26.98 24.36
C ASN A 115 46.50 -25.90 25.17
N GLY A 116 46.83 -26.24 26.42
CA GLY A 116 47.32 -25.34 27.46
C GLY A 116 48.72 -24.76 27.22
N ASN A 117 49.17 -24.59 25.98
CA ASN A 117 50.38 -23.87 25.61
C ASN A 117 50.19 -23.34 24.18
N LEU A 118 50.34 -22.02 24.01
CA LEU A 118 50.31 -21.22 22.75
C LEU A 118 48.95 -20.59 22.36
N LEU A 119 48.70 -19.41 22.94
CA LEU A 119 47.84 -18.36 22.37
C LEU A 119 48.76 -17.32 21.71
N THR A 120 49.05 -17.47 20.42
CA THR A 120 49.62 -16.40 19.58
C THR A 120 49.19 -16.62 18.14
N LEU A 121 48.52 -15.66 17.52
CA LEU A 121 48.73 -15.41 16.09
C LEU A 121 49.48 -14.08 15.93
N ASP A 122 50.70 -14.26 15.43
CA ASP A 122 51.43 -13.45 14.44
C ASP A 122 52.26 -12.23 14.81
N LYS A 123 52.38 -11.85 16.08
CA LYS A 123 53.62 -11.24 16.57
C LYS A 123 53.86 -11.76 17.97
N GLY A 124 54.85 -12.64 18.15
CA GLY A 124 55.18 -13.36 19.39
C GLY A 124 55.52 -12.47 20.59
N ILE A 125 54.59 -11.63 20.99
CA ILE A 125 54.64 -10.75 22.14
C ILE A 125 53.55 -11.27 23.08
N PRO A 126 53.93 -11.83 24.23
CA PRO A 126 52.98 -12.30 25.23
C PRO A 126 52.01 -11.18 25.63
N ALA A 127 50.73 -11.50 25.82
CA ALA A 127 49.67 -10.53 26.11
C ALA A 127 49.93 -9.62 27.33
N HIS A 128 50.82 -10.01 28.26
CA HIS A 128 51.20 -9.18 29.41
C HIS A 128 52.09 -7.97 29.03
N GLN A 129 52.75 -7.97 27.87
CA GLN A 129 53.53 -6.84 27.38
C GLN A 129 52.67 -5.82 26.60
N LEU A 130 51.62 -6.26 25.90
CA LEU A 130 50.69 -5.37 25.19
C LEU A 130 49.81 -4.53 26.14
N ALA A 131 49.56 -5.04 27.35
CA ALA A 131 48.82 -4.29 28.37
C ALA A 131 49.64 -3.16 29.02
N ALA A 132 50.98 -3.16 28.90
CA ALA A 132 51.85 -2.17 29.53
C ALA A 132 52.10 -0.92 28.64
N GLU A 133 51.92 -1.01 27.33
CA GLU A 133 52.10 0.12 26.40
C GLU A 133 50.82 0.93 26.16
N ALA A 134 49.65 0.43 26.57
CA ALA A 134 48.38 1.11 26.33
C ALA A 134 47.96 2.11 27.42
N ASN A 135 48.59 2.12 28.60
CA ASN A 135 48.42 3.17 29.61
C ASN A 135 49.56 3.09 30.64
N GLY A 136 50.39 4.13 30.70
CA GLY A 136 51.30 4.29 31.83
C GLY A 136 50.51 4.54 33.11
N ALA A 137 50.52 3.58 34.04
CA ALA A 137 50.54 3.89 35.47
C ALA A 137 50.91 2.65 36.30
N VAL A 138 52.08 2.78 36.94
CA VAL A 138 52.50 2.32 38.28
C VAL A 138 51.92 1.00 38.81
N GLN A 139 52.84 0.07 39.07
CA GLN A 139 52.65 -1.20 39.77
C GLN A 139 52.03 -1.02 41.16
N GLU A 140 51.03 -1.86 41.49
CA GLU A 140 50.77 -2.26 42.88
C GLU A 140 50.66 -3.79 43.00
N PRO A 141 51.09 -4.36 44.14
CA PRO A 141 51.52 -5.75 44.25
C PRO A 141 50.35 -6.72 44.51
N PRO A 142 50.53 -8.04 44.28
CA PRO A 142 49.43 -8.99 44.39
C PRO A 142 49.10 -9.32 45.87
N PRO A 143 47.82 -9.47 46.24
CA PRO A 143 47.45 -9.89 47.58
C PRO A 143 47.55 -11.42 47.75
N LYS A 144 47.88 -11.80 48.98
CA LYS A 144 48.21 -13.15 49.45
C LYS A 144 46.99 -14.09 49.42
N LYS A 145 47.27 -15.37 49.13
CA LYS A 145 46.33 -16.50 49.16
C LYS A 145 45.81 -16.81 50.57
N THR A 146 44.69 -17.56 50.56
CA THR A 146 44.10 -18.40 51.64
C THR A 146 43.05 -17.66 52.51
N LEU A 147 41.88 -18.18 52.91
CA LEU A 147 41.39 -19.52 53.28
C LEU A 147 39.86 -19.66 53.02
N LYS A 148 39.39 -20.89 52.81
CA LYS A 148 37.98 -21.30 52.76
C LYS A 148 37.30 -21.18 54.13
N ARG A 149 36.02 -20.77 54.20
CA ARG A 149 35.13 -21.15 55.31
C ARG A 149 33.64 -21.20 54.89
N LYS A 150 32.94 -22.16 55.50
CA LYS A 150 31.59 -22.70 55.24
C LYS A 150 30.59 -22.20 56.32
N LYS A 151 29.28 -22.26 56.03
CA LYS A 151 28.06 -22.01 56.88
C LYS A 151 27.58 -20.53 56.91
N THR A 152 26.29 -20.14 56.95
CA THR A 152 24.96 -20.77 57.15
C THR A 152 23.85 -19.75 56.77
N LYS A 153 22.64 -20.21 56.40
CA LYS A 153 21.39 -19.41 56.25
C LYS A 153 20.52 -19.51 57.52
N PRO A 154 19.75 -18.47 57.88
CA PRO A 154 18.47 -18.60 58.60
C PRO A 154 17.34 -17.88 57.82
N THR A 155 16.02 -18.03 58.00
CA THR A 155 15.06 -18.87 58.76
C THR A 155 13.65 -18.46 58.27
N ASN A 156 12.61 -19.17 58.77
CA ASN A 156 11.17 -18.87 58.80
C ASN A 156 10.36 -19.49 57.64
N GLY A 157 9.37 -20.36 57.86
CA GLY A 157 8.65 -20.72 59.08
C GLY A 157 7.15 -20.76 58.76
N VAL A 158 6.62 -21.98 58.60
CA VAL A 158 5.19 -22.32 58.48
C VAL A 158 4.64 -22.60 59.88
N GLU A 159 3.31 -22.48 60.10
CA GLU A 159 2.43 -23.47 60.80
C GLU A 159 1.13 -22.86 61.37
N PRO A 160 0.13 -23.64 61.87
CA PRO A 160 -0.26 -25.07 61.67
C PRO A 160 -1.81 -25.25 61.50
N ARG A 161 -2.45 -26.43 61.33
CA ARG A 161 -2.74 -27.55 62.29
C ARG A 161 -3.99 -28.34 61.77
N PRO A 162 -4.48 -29.48 62.35
CA PRO A 162 -3.87 -30.73 62.87
C PRO A 162 -4.43 -32.04 62.23
N GLU A 163 -3.70 -33.16 62.38
CA GLU A 163 -4.26 -34.52 62.57
C GLU A 163 -4.36 -34.85 64.08
N PRO A 164 -5.03 -35.96 64.50
CA PRO A 164 -4.26 -37.19 64.78
C PRO A 164 -5.01 -38.57 64.68
N GLN A 165 -4.23 -39.65 64.37
CA GLN A 165 -4.14 -40.97 65.09
C GLN A 165 -5.30 -42.02 65.04
N VAL A 166 -5.17 -43.36 65.20
CA VAL A 166 -4.13 -44.39 65.52
C VAL A 166 -4.56 -45.75 64.90
N ASN A 167 -3.71 -46.70 64.47
CA ASN A 167 -3.20 -47.96 65.12
C ASN A 167 -3.29 -49.08 64.04
N GLY A 168 -2.44 -50.08 63.83
CA GLY A 168 -1.19 -50.58 64.43
C GLY A 168 -0.85 -51.96 63.83
N ASP A 169 0.45 -52.26 63.75
CA ASP A 169 1.15 -53.56 63.76
C ASP A 169 1.15 -54.61 62.61
N ALA A 170 2.40 -54.87 62.15
CA ALA A 170 3.15 -56.14 62.14
C ALA A 170 3.16 -57.11 60.93
N MET A 171 4.37 -57.18 60.33
CA MET A 171 5.26 -58.34 60.08
C MET A 171 4.98 -59.43 59.01
N ASP A 172 5.98 -59.52 58.11
CA ASP A 172 6.61 -60.66 57.42
C ASP A 172 5.83 -61.69 56.56
N ILE A 173 6.33 -61.92 55.33
CA ILE A 173 6.86 -63.21 54.84
C ILE A 173 7.72 -63.02 53.56
N GLU A 174 8.87 -63.71 53.61
CA GLU A 174 9.95 -64.07 52.67
C GLU A 174 9.50 -64.78 51.34
N HIS A 175 10.30 -65.15 50.30
CA HIS A 175 11.72 -65.07 49.90
C HIS A 175 11.89 -65.56 48.42
N ASN A 176 13.14 -65.45 47.93
CA ASN A 176 13.85 -66.08 46.79
C ASN A 176 13.87 -65.29 45.47
N GLY A 177 14.99 -64.80 44.93
CA GLY A 177 16.43 -65.16 45.02
C GLY A 177 16.88 -65.81 43.69
N ALA A 178 18.02 -65.56 43.05
CA ALA A 178 19.23 -64.78 43.32
C ALA A 178 20.12 -64.70 42.03
N ALA A 179 21.15 -63.82 42.09
CA ALA A 179 22.46 -63.86 41.37
C ALA A 179 22.49 -63.64 39.83
N HIS A 180 23.53 -63.11 39.14
CA HIS A 180 24.71 -62.24 39.32
C HIS A 180 25.55 -62.42 38.01
N VAL A 181 26.33 -61.40 37.57
CA VAL A 181 27.69 -61.54 36.96
C VAL A 181 27.90 -61.71 35.42
N THR A 182 28.39 -60.60 34.80
CA THR A 182 29.59 -60.38 33.91
C THR A 182 29.76 -60.88 32.45
N ASN A 183 30.63 -60.12 31.74
CA ASN A 183 31.46 -60.35 30.53
C ASN A 183 30.89 -59.79 29.20
N SER A 184 31.50 -58.89 28.42
CA SER A 184 32.90 -58.61 27.99
C SER A 184 33.55 -59.66 27.09
N THR A 185 33.63 -59.36 25.78
CA THR A 185 34.69 -59.69 24.77
C THR A 185 34.31 -58.96 23.48
N ARG A 186 34.99 -57.93 22.97
CA ARG A 186 36.34 -57.82 22.36
C ARG A 186 36.48 -58.54 21.00
N ALA A 187 36.67 -57.75 19.93
CA ALA A 187 37.67 -57.86 18.84
C ALA A 187 37.15 -57.01 17.65
N GLU A 188 37.68 -55.80 17.39
CA GLU A 188 38.94 -55.49 16.67
C GLU A 188 38.99 -56.06 15.24
N SER A 189 38.77 -55.19 14.23
CA SER A 189 39.75 -54.93 13.15
C SER A 189 39.22 -53.87 12.17
N GLU A 190 39.98 -52.77 12.04
CA GLU A 190 39.85 -51.70 11.05
C GLU A 190 40.35 -52.15 9.63
N PRO A 191 40.67 -51.25 8.67
CA PRO A 191 39.81 -50.92 7.53
C PRO A 191 40.49 -51.25 6.18
N MET A 192 39.75 -51.26 5.08
CA MET A 192 40.36 -51.08 3.75
C MET A 192 39.50 -50.19 2.87
N VAL A 193 40.11 -49.07 2.50
CA VAL A 193 39.75 -48.16 1.43
C VAL A 193 40.15 -48.82 0.11
N SER A 194 39.26 -48.81 -0.89
CA SER A 194 39.68 -48.80 -2.30
C SER A 194 38.56 -48.25 -3.18
N GLU A 195 38.76 -47.01 -3.59
CA GLU A 195 38.61 -46.48 -4.96
C GLU A 195 37.36 -46.89 -5.73
N ALA A 196 36.43 -45.94 -5.79
CA ALA A 196 35.45 -45.83 -6.84
C ALA A 196 36.09 -45.16 -8.07
N GLU A 197 35.98 -45.82 -9.24
CA GLU A 197 35.87 -45.11 -10.52
C GLU A 197 34.96 -45.91 -11.45
N SER A 198 34.08 -45.18 -12.10
CA SER A 198 32.73 -45.56 -12.57
C SER A 198 32.70 -46.43 -13.84
N PRO A 199 31.53 -47.02 -14.15
CA PRO A 199 31.01 -46.83 -15.50
C PRO A 199 29.55 -46.35 -15.54
N SER A 200 29.42 -45.25 -16.28
CA SER A 200 28.35 -44.80 -17.19
C SER A 200 26.88 -45.15 -16.92
N LEU A 201 26.13 -44.04 -16.81
CA LEU A 201 24.72 -43.82 -17.14
C LEU A 201 24.26 -44.58 -18.40
N ALA A 202 23.49 -45.65 -18.20
CA ALA A 202 22.27 -45.93 -18.94
C ALA A 202 21.59 -47.14 -18.32
N ASP A 203 20.31 -46.94 -17.99
CA ASP A 203 19.29 -47.94 -17.76
C ASP A 203 19.30 -48.71 -16.42
N ILE A 204 18.15 -48.59 -15.75
CA ILE A 204 17.46 -49.47 -14.78
C ILE A 204 16.94 -48.62 -13.58
N PRO A 205 15.65 -48.82 -13.20
CA PRO A 205 14.76 -47.76 -12.76
C PRO A 205 14.72 -47.65 -11.24
N ILE A 206 14.71 -46.43 -10.72
CA ILE A 206 14.56 -46.19 -9.28
C ILE A 206 13.07 -45.97 -9.01
N SER A 207 12.35 -47.05 -8.76
CA SER A 207 11.11 -47.00 -8.00
C SER A 207 11.42 -47.56 -6.62
N THR A 208 11.55 -46.67 -5.63
CA THR A 208 10.90 -46.81 -4.31
C THR A 208 11.22 -45.61 -3.41
N LEU A 209 10.14 -44.93 -3.01
CA LEU A 209 9.87 -44.40 -1.68
C LEU A 209 10.74 -43.23 -1.16
N SER A 210 10.37 -42.01 -1.56
CA SER A 210 10.49 -40.81 -0.72
C SER A 210 9.13 -40.50 -0.10
N ILE A 211 8.92 -40.92 1.15
CA ILE A 211 7.93 -40.29 2.03
C ILE A 211 8.55 -38.96 2.46
N GLY A 212 8.15 -37.92 1.75
CA GLY A 212 8.46 -36.53 2.01
C GLY A 212 7.68 -35.74 0.98
N GLN A 213 6.58 -35.12 1.39
CA GLN A 213 5.90 -34.14 0.55
C GLN A 213 6.86 -32.95 0.40
N ASP A 214 7.66 -32.98 -0.65
CA ASP A 214 8.20 -31.75 -1.21
C ASP A 214 6.99 -30.98 -1.72
N ALA A 215 6.49 -30.07 -0.89
CA ALA A 215 5.67 -28.98 -1.36
C ALA A 215 6.58 -28.16 -2.27
N GLU A 216 6.61 -28.53 -3.55
CA GLU A 216 7.10 -27.67 -4.61
C GLU A 216 6.38 -26.33 -4.44
N ILE A 217 7.06 -25.36 -3.82
CA ILE A 217 6.71 -23.97 -3.95
C ILE A 217 6.98 -23.68 -5.42
N GLN A 218 5.97 -23.86 -6.26
CA GLN A 218 5.94 -23.24 -7.57
C GLN A 218 6.06 -21.74 -7.34
N THR A 219 7.29 -21.22 -7.35
CA THR A 219 7.55 -19.83 -7.70
C THR A 219 7.26 -19.70 -9.18
N GLU A 220 5.98 -19.72 -9.55
CA GLU A 220 5.55 -19.16 -10.81
C GLU A 220 6.04 -17.71 -10.79
N ALA A 221 6.92 -17.35 -11.71
CA ALA A 221 7.19 -15.95 -12.01
C ALA A 221 5.81 -15.30 -12.19
N ILE A 222 5.49 -14.30 -11.36
CA ILE A 222 4.18 -13.66 -11.37
C ILE A 222 4.07 -12.95 -12.71
N ALA A 223 3.49 -13.63 -13.70
CA ALA A 223 3.25 -13.05 -15.00
C ALA A 223 2.18 -11.97 -14.81
N ILE A 224 2.61 -10.70 -14.88
CA ILE A 224 1.69 -9.58 -15.03
C ILE A 224 1.01 -9.78 -16.38
N ALA A 225 -0.31 -9.96 -16.39
CA ALA A 225 -1.05 -10.18 -17.62
C ALA A 225 -0.93 -8.95 -18.53
N ASP A 226 -0.47 -9.17 -19.76
CA ASP A 226 -0.43 -8.12 -20.78
C ASP A 226 -1.82 -7.94 -21.39
N LEU A 227 -2.39 -6.75 -21.16
CA LEU A 227 -3.73 -6.39 -21.60
C LEU A 227 -3.77 -5.92 -23.05
N ASN A 228 -2.62 -5.54 -23.64
CA ASN A 228 -2.53 -4.97 -24.99
C ASN A 228 -3.16 -5.88 -26.06
N SER A 229 -2.98 -7.19 -25.92
CA SER A 229 -3.54 -8.20 -26.83
C SER A 229 -5.07 -8.24 -26.88
N THR A 230 -5.73 -7.77 -25.81
CA THR A 230 -7.20 -7.79 -25.66
C THR A 230 -7.85 -6.42 -25.85
N THR A 231 -7.03 -5.41 -26.19
CA THR A 231 -7.48 -4.02 -26.32
C THR A 231 -8.14 -3.77 -27.66
N VAL A 232 -9.30 -3.11 -27.59
CA VAL A 232 -10.12 -2.71 -28.74
C VAL A 232 -10.04 -1.19 -28.84
N SER A 233 -9.42 -0.69 -29.90
CA SER A 233 -9.40 0.74 -30.20
C SER A 233 -10.67 1.14 -30.94
N ILE A 234 -11.39 2.15 -30.45
CA ILE A 234 -12.48 2.77 -31.19
C ILE A 234 -11.86 3.83 -32.11
N PRO A 235 -12.18 3.80 -33.42
CA PRO A 235 -11.64 4.78 -34.36
C PRO A 235 -12.15 6.19 -34.01
N PRO A 236 -11.30 7.23 -34.16
CA PRO A 236 -11.71 8.60 -33.93
C PRO A 236 -12.81 9.02 -34.91
N PRO A 237 -13.62 10.04 -34.58
CA PRO A 237 -14.63 10.56 -35.49
C PRO A 237 -14.00 11.00 -36.81
N SER A 238 -14.68 10.73 -37.93
CA SER A 238 -14.15 11.04 -39.28
C SER A 238 -13.99 12.54 -39.54
N ASP A 239 -14.73 13.38 -38.81
CA ASP A 239 -14.64 14.84 -38.89
C ASP A 239 -13.67 15.35 -37.81
N PRO A 240 -12.54 15.99 -38.19
CA PRO A 240 -11.58 16.52 -37.23
C PRO A 240 -12.13 17.69 -36.39
N ALA A 241 -13.25 18.30 -36.77
CA ALA A 241 -13.91 19.31 -35.95
C ALA A 241 -14.61 18.72 -34.72
N ARG A 242 -14.91 17.41 -34.74
CA ARG A 242 -15.50 16.66 -33.63
C ARG A 242 -14.42 16.21 -32.67
N VAL A 243 -14.56 16.57 -31.40
CA VAL A 243 -13.59 16.23 -30.35
C VAL A 243 -14.28 15.48 -29.23
N ILE A 244 -13.69 14.38 -28.77
CA ILE A 244 -14.14 13.65 -27.59
C ILE A 244 -13.42 14.25 -26.38
N GLU A 245 -14.20 14.66 -25.38
CA GLU A 245 -13.67 15.26 -24.13
C GLU A 245 -14.07 14.43 -22.91
N HIS A 246 -15.22 13.75 -22.96
CA HIS A 246 -15.76 13.00 -21.84
C HIS A 246 -16.18 11.60 -22.26
N THR A 247 -15.92 10.62 -21.40
CA THR A 247 -16.47 9.26 -21.52
C THR A 247 -17.19 8.84 -20.25
N LEU A 248 -18.31 8.13 -20.40
CA LEU A 248 -19.13 7.66 -19.29
C LEU A 248 -19.81 6.33 -19.64
N TRP A 249 -19.60 5.31 -18.82
CA TRP A 249 -20.36 4.07 -18.95
C TRP A 249 -21.80 4.23 -18.47
N GLY A 250 -22.72 3.61 -19.19
CA GLY A 250 -24.12 3.45 -18.80
C GLY A 250 -24.30 2.52 -17.61
N PRO A 251 -25.53 2.43 -17.07
CA PRO A 251 -25.83 1.57 -15.93
C PRO A 251 -25.81 0.08 -16.31
N ILE A 252 -25.94 -0.83 -15.33
CA ILE A 252 -25.80 -2.28 -15.56
C ILE A 252 -26.87 -2.85 -16.49
N GLU A 253 -28.04 -2.21 -16.55
CA GLU A 253 -29.15 -2.56 -17.45
C GLU A 253 -28.82 -2.24 -18.91
N SER A 254 -27.93 -1.28 -19.15
CA SER A 254 -27.50 -0.84 -20.48
C SER A 254 -25.99 -0.52 -20.47
N PRO A 255 -25.11 -1.53 -20.59
CA PRO A 255 -23.66 -1.38 -20.49
C PRO A 255 -23.09 -0.80 -21.80
N VAL A 256 -23.46 0.44 -22.10
CA VAL A 256 -23.04 1.19 -23.28
C VAL A 256 -22.01 2.24 -22.88
N LEU A 257 -21.03 2.51 -23.74
CA LEU A 257 -20.04 3.56 -23.50
C LEU A 257 -20.49 4.83 -24.20
N LEU A 258 -20.72 5.90 -23.45
CA LEU A 258 -21.04 7.20 -24.01
C LEU A 258 -19.76 8.03 -24.17
N ALA A 259 -19.56 8.58 -25.36
CA ALA A 259 -18.49 9.52 -25.68
C ALA A 259 -19.10 10.86 -26.08
N ALA A 260 -18.69 11.94 -25.43
CA ALA A 260 -19.20 13.27 -25.71
C ALA A 260 -18.09 14.31 -25.76
N GLY A 261 -18.35 15.42 -26.44
CA GLY A 261 -17.47 16.58 -26.47
C GLY A 261 -17.92 17.60 -27.51
N LYS A 262 -16.97 18.11 -28.29
CA LYS A 262 -17.23 19.15 -29.28
C LYS A 262 -18.03 18.60 -30.46
N SER A 263 -19.27 19.08 -30.58
CA SER A 263 -20.22 18.75 -31.64
C SER A 263 -20.43 17.23 -31.80
N LEU A 264 -20.31 16.51 -30.68
CA LEU A 264 -20.34 15.06 -30.64
C LEU A 264 -21.03 14.56 -29.38
N LEU A 265 -21.97 13.65 -29.57
CA LEU A 265 -22.54 12.79 -28.54
C LEU A 265 -22.79 11.42 -29.18
N GLN A 266 -21.99 10.42 -28.81
CA GLN A 266 -21.98 9.09 -29.39
C GLN A 266 -22.19 8.02 -28.31
N LEU A 267 -22.99 7.03 -28.67
CA LEU A 267 -23.18 5.82 -27.87
C LEU A 267 -22.48 4.66 -28.57
N HIS A 268 -21.52 4.04 -27.89
CA HIS A 268 -20.74 2.91 -28.37
C HIS A 268 -21.21 1.61 -27.71
N VAL A 269 -21.61 0.66 -28.53
CA VAL A 269 -21.94 -0.71 -28.13
C VAL A 269 -20.79 -1.61 -28.54
N VAL A 270 -20.18 -2.28 -27.57
CA VAL A 270 -19.00 -3.12 -27.80
C VAL A 270 -19.37 -4.57 -27.55
N SER A 271 -19.46 -5.36 -28.64
CA SER A 271 -19.82 -6.77 -28.57
C SER A 271 -18.87 -7.57 -27.68
N LYS A 272 -19.40 -8.60 -26.99
CA LYS A 272 -18.65 -9.52 -26.13
C LYS A 272 -18.15 -10.77 -26.85
N GLU A 273 -18.35 -10.88 -28.16
CA GLU A 273 -17.96 -12.06 -28.92
C GLU A 273 -16.42 -12.21 -29.00
N LEU A 274 -15.94 -13.41 -28.65
CA LEU A 274 -14.54 -13.80 -28.80
C LEU A 274 -14.25 -14.15 -30.27
N GLY A 275 -13.67 -13.21 -31.01
CA GLY A 275 -13.10 -13.42 -32.34
C GLY A 275 -12.88 -12.10 -33.07
N HIS A 276 -11.71 -11.93 -33.70
CA HIS A 276 -11.23 -10.79 -34.52
C HIS A 276 -11.94 -9.44 -34.30
N GLU A 277 -11.24 -8.48 -33.66
CA GLU A 277 -11.70 -7.11 -33.31
C GLU A 277 -13.22 -7.01 -33.09
N PRO A 278 -13.72 -7.07 -31.84
CA PRO A 278 -15.15 -7.14 -31.59
C PRO A 278 -15.85 -5.97 -32.30
N PRO A 279 -16.98 -6.23 -32.99
CA PRO A 279 -17.65 -5.19 -33.73
C PRO A 279 -18.09 -4.09 -32.78
N THR A 280 -17.51 -2.91 -32.93
CA THR A 280 -17.94 -1.69 -32.25
C THR A 280 -18.99 -1.01 -33.12
N GLN A 281 -20.22 -0.95 -32.63
CA GLN A 281 -21.27 -0.14 -33.25
C GLN A 281 -21.35 1.19 -32.50
N HIS A 282 -21.47 2.30 -33.23
CA HIS A 282 -21.70 3.61 -32.63
C HIS A 282 -22.94 4.25 -33.23
N PHE A 283 -23.64 5.02 -32.39
CA PHE A 283 -24.84 5.77 -32.76
C PHE A 283 -24.67 7.23 -32.32
N ASP A 284 -24.79 8.15 -33.27
CA ASP A 284 -24.83 9.59 -32.97
C ASP A 284 -26.20 9.92 -32.34
N ILE A 285 -26.19 10.53 -31.15
CA ILE A 285 -27.40 11.03 -30.50
C ILE A 285 -27.60 12.49 -30.93
N PRO A 286 -28.66 12.81 -31.69
CA PRO A 286 -28.89 14.18 -32.15
C PRO A 286 -29.28 15.07 -30.97
N LEU A 287 -28.61 16.22 -30.86
CA LEU A 287 -28.97 17.27 -29.92
C LEU A 287 -29.65 18.43 -30.66
N PRO A 288 -30.63 19.13 -30.05
CA PRO A 288 -31.33 20.26 -30.66
C PRO A 288 -30.50 21.56 -30.61
N VAL A 289 -29.19 21.47 -30.91
CA VAL A 289 -28.21 22.55 -30.86
C VAL A 289 -27.13 22.34 -31.92
N ASP A 290 -26.62 23.43 -32.47
CA ASP A 290 -25.57 23.42 -33.49
C ASP A 290 -24.25 23.94 -32.91
N ASN A 291 -23.11 23.40 -33.38
CA ASN A 291 -21.75 23.83 -32.99
C ASN A 291 -21.59 23.99 -31.47
N PHE A 292 -21.68 22.86 -30.77
CA PHE A 292 -21.73 22.82 -29.32
C PHE A 292 -20.49 22.14 -28.72
N ASN A 293 -20.30 22.31 -27.41
CA ASN A 293 -19.42 21.48 -26.60
C ASN A 293 -20.16 20.92 -25.39
N VAL A 294 -20.00 19.63 -25.11
CA VAL A 294 -20.57 18.98 -23.93
C VAL A 294 -19.62 19.20 -22.75
N THR A 295 -20.12 19.73 -21.64
CA THR A 295 -19.28 20.06 -20.46
C THR A 295 -19.50 19.13 -19.28
N ALA A 296 -20.66 18.47 -19.21
CA ALA A 296 -20.98 17.52 -18.16
C ALA A 296 -22.09 16.55 -18.62
N LEU A 297 -22.05 15.34 -18.07
CA LEU A 297 -22.96 14.23 -18.37
C LEU A 297 -23.42 13.57 -17.08
N CYS A 298 -24.68 13.14 -17.02
CA CYS A 298 -25.18 12.37 -15.88
C CYS A 298 -26.36 11.47 -16.23
N TRP A 299 -26.18 10.15 -16.11
CA TRP A 299 -27.25 9.17 -16.23
C TRP A 299 -28.27 9.30 -15.10
N HIS A 300 -29.56 9.24 -15.44
CA HIS A 300 -30.65 9.17 -14.46
C HIS A 300 -31.13 7.73 -14.29
N SER A 301 -31.26 7.03 -15.43
CA SER A 301 -31.67 5.63 -15.55
C SER A 301 -31.03 5.02 -16.81
N ASP A 302 -31.45 3.81 -17.16
CA ASP A 302 -31.05 3.10 -18.38
C ASP A 302 -31.39 3.84 -19.69
N ASN A 303 -32.46 4.63 -19.69
CA ASN A 303 -32.97 5.32 -20.89
C ASN A 303 -33.06 6.85 -20.75
N GLU A 304 -32.71 7.40 -19.58
CA GLU A 304 -32.72 8.83 -19.31
C GLU A 304 -31.31 9.35 -18.95
N LEU A 305 -30.89 10.42 -19.61
CA LEU A 305 -29.58 11.05 -19.45
C LEU A 305 -29.74 12.57 -19.50
N THR A 306 -29.06 13.30 -18.63
CA THR A 306 -28.95 14.75 -18.75
C THR A 306 -27.56 15.16 -19.21
N VAL A 307 -27.53 16.08 -20.17
CA VAL A 307 -26.32 16.60 -20.80
C VAL A 307 -26.31 18.12 -20.63
N SER A 308 -25.19 18.66 -20.15
CA SER A 308 -24.94 20.10 -20.21
C SER A 308 -24.13 20.44 -21.45
N VAL A 309 -24.60 21.46 -22.17
CA VAL A 309 -24.10 21.80 -23.49
C VAL A 309 -23.87 23.30 -23.60
N ARG A 310 -22.71 23.67 -24.11
CA ARG A 310 -22.33 25.04 -24.45
C ARG A 310 -22.42 25.22 -25.97
N GLU A 311 -23.45 25.93 -26.42
CA GLU A 311 -23.72 26.21 -27.83
C GLU A 311 -23.06 27.53 -28.25
N GLN A 312 -22.34 27.53 -29.39
CA GLN A 312 -21.80 28.75 -29.97
C GLN A 312 -22.67 29.19 -31.16
N ARG A 313 -23.43 30.27 -30.98
CA ARG A 313 -24.21 30.92 -32.06
C ARG A 313 -23.47 32.11 -32.63
N SER A 314 -23.56 32.30 -33.93
CA SER A 314 -23.16 33.54 -34.59
C SER A 314 -24.38 34.35 -34.99
N ASN A 315 -24.41 35.64 -34.66
CA ASN A 315 -25.42 36.57 -35.15
C ASN A 315 -25.21 36.86 -36.65
N GLU A 316 -26.16 37.53 -37.29
CA GLU A 316 -26.10 37.94 -38.70
C GLU A 316 -24.90 38.85 -39.03
N VAL A 317 -24.32 39.50 -38.01
CA VAL A 317 -23.13 40.36 -38.09
C VAL A 317 -21.82 39.57 -37.90
N GLY A 318 -21.88 38.27 -37.61
CA GLY A 318 -20.73 37.41 -37.35
C GLY A 318 -20.22 37.42 -35.89
N GLU A 319 -20.88 38.16 -35.00
CA GLU A 319 -20.58 38.15 -33.57
C GLU A 319 -20.94 36.79 -32.96
N LYS A 320 -20.01 36.20 -32.20
CA LYS A 320 -20.16 34.89 -31.56
C LYS A 320 -20.72 35.07 -30.15
N MET A 321 -21.82 34.40 -29.85
CA MET A 321 -22.45 34.33 -28.53
C MET A 321 -22.42 32.88 -28.04
N MET A 322 -22.01 32.70 -26.79
CA MET A 322 -22.04 31.41 -26.11
C MET A 322 -23.31 31.30 -25.28
N MET A 323 -24.06 30.21 -25.42
CA MET A 323 -25.24 29.92 -24.62
C MET A 323 -25.08 28.56 -23.95
N ASP A 324 -25.27 28.53 -22.63
CA ASP A 324 -25.17 27.30 -21.85
C ASP A 324 -26.58 26.73 -21.60
N LYS A 325 -26.80 25.52 -22.11
CA LYS A 325 -28.07 24.80 -22.09
C LYS A 325 -27.95 23.52 -21.28
N LEU A 326 -29.05 23.15 -20.64
CA LEU A 326 -29.22 21.86 -19.99
C LEU A 326 -30.28 21.08 -20.76
N ILE A 327 -29.93 19.90 -21.26
CA ILE A 327 -30.77 19.10 -22.15
C ILE A 327 -30.96 17.73 -21.51
N LYS A 328 -32.22 17.34 -21.28
CA LYS A 328 -32.60 16.00 -20.87
C LYS A 328 -32.88 15.16 -22.11
N LEU A 329 -32.27 14.00 -22.19
CA LEU A 329 -32.49 12.98 -23.19
C LEU A 329 -33.33 11.87 -22.57
N THR A 330 -34.39 11.49 -23.27
CA THR A 330 -35.29 10.40 -22.88
C THR A 330 -35.40 9.39 -24.01
N GLU A 331 -35.97 8.22 -23.71
CA GLU A 331 -36.17 7.14 -24.70
C GLU A 331 -34.85 6.71 -25.39
N GLY A 332 -33.75 6.65 -24.61
CA GLY A 332 -32.45 6.26 -25.13
C GLY A 332 -31.83 7.26 -26.11
N GLY A 333 -32.22 8.53 -26.02
CA GLY A 333 -31.70 9.62 -26.86
C GLY A 333 -32.53 9.92 -28.11
N GLN A 334 -33.69 9.27 -28.29
CA GLN A 334 -34.61 9.59 -29.39
C GLN A 334 -35.40 10.87 -29.14
N ALA A 335 -35.69 11.16 -27.87
CA ALA A 335 -36.37 12.37 -27.46
C ALA A 335 -35.41 13.27 -26.67
N SER A 336 -35.43 14.57 -26.97
CA SER A 336 -34.61 15.58 -26.30
C SER A 336 -35.47 16.73 -25.84
N GLN A 337 -35.26 17.18 -24.61
CA GLN A 337 -35.96 18.29 -24.00
C GLN A 337 -34.96 19.28 -23.40
N VAL A 338 -35.09 20.56 -23.73
CA VAL A 338 -34.27 21.61 -23.13
C VAL A 338 -34.88 21.97 -21.76
N VAL A 339 -34.17 21.60 -20.69
CA VAL A 339 -34.55 21.87 -19.29
C VAL A 339 -34.22 23.30 -18.89
N SER A 340 -33.15 23.87 -19.44
CA SER A 340 -32.82 25.28 -19.22
C SER A 340 -31.96 25.83 -20.34
N SER A 341 -32.17 27.10 -20.69
CA SER A 341 -31.35 27.85 -21.65
C SER A 341 -30.43 28.87 -21.00
N THR A 342 -30.41 28.93 -19.67
CA THR A 342 -29.61 29.88 -18.86
C THR A 342 -28.92 29.14 -17.71
N ALA A 343 -28.51 27.91 -17.96
CA ALA A 343 -27.94 27.03 -16.95
C ALA A 343 -26.60 27.56 -16.41
N GLY A 344 -25.87 28.35 -17.21
CA GLY A 344 -24.49 28.75 -16.92
C GLY A 344 -23.51 27.61 -17.25
N LEU A 345 -22.21 27.86 -17.17
CA LEU A 345 -21.18 26.85 -17.45
C LEU A 345 -21.21 25.76 -16.38
N ILE A 346 -21.90 24.66 -16.64
CA ILE A 346 -21.95 23.56 -15.69
C ILE A 346 -20.70 22.71 -15.82
N ASN A 347 -19.97 22.58 -14.72
CA ASN A 347 -18.76 21.75 -14.63
C ASN A 347 -19.07 20.35 -14.11
N THR A 348 -20.10 20.19 -13.28
CA THR A 348 -20.44 18.89 -12.69
C THR A 348 -21.95 18.72 -12.58
N LEU A 349 -22.40 17.52 -12.94
CA LEU A 349 -23.78 17.05 -12.84
C LEU A 349 -23.82 15.79 -11.98
N ARG A 350 -24.79 15.74 -11.05
CA ARG A 350 -25.00 14.58 -10.17
C ARG A 350 -26.49 14.32 -9.97
N TRP A 351 -26.92 13.12 -10.31
CA TRP A 351 -28.29 12.65 -10.13
C TRP A 351 -28.48 12.02 -8.74
N ASN A 352 -29.61 12.34 -8.11
CA ASN A 352 -30.09 11.71 -6.90
C ASN A 352 -31.35 10.89 -7.24
N PRO A 353 -31.25 9.55 -7.31
CA PRO A 353 -32.36 8.69 -7.72
C PRO A 353 -33.45 8.56 -6.65
N VAL A 354 -33.18 8.88 -5.38
CA VAL A 354 -34.15 8.72 -4.29
C VAL A 354 -35.21 9.82 -4.34
N ARG A 355 -34.79 11.07 -4.57
CA ARG A 355 -35.68 12.23 -4.65
C ARG A 355 -35.92 12.75 -6.07
N ASN A 356 -35.35 12.09 -7.09
CA ASN A 356 -35.38 12.53 -8.49
C ASN A 356 -34.92 13.99 -8.66
N LEU A 357 -33.78 14.30 -8.02
CA LEU A 357 -33.17 15.62 -8.04
C LEU A 357 -31.87 15.59 -8.85
N LEU A 358 -31.68 16.58 -9.70
CA LEU A 358 -30.42 16.80 -10.40
C LEU A 358 -29.69 17.97 -9.77
N LEU A 359 -28.46 17.75 -9.33
CA LEU A 359 -27.54 18.79 -8.87
C LEU A 359 -26.67 19.24 -10.03
N SER A 360 -26.60 20.55 -10.25
CA SER A 360 -25.65 21.16 -11.18
C SER A 360 -24.87 22.25 -10.49
N ILE A 361 -23.56 22.26 -10.69
CA ILE A 361 -22.69 23.36 -10.27
C ILE A 361 -22.12 24.04 -11.49
N SER A 362 -22.07 25.36 -11.42
CA SER A 362 -21.33 26.18 -12.37
C SER A 362 -20.38 27.12 -11.63
N THR A 363 -19.30 27.49 -12.32
CA THR A 363 -18.40 28.55 -11.85
C THR A 363 -18.08 29.51 -12.98
N ASP A 364 -17.99 30.79 -12.66
CA ASP A 364 -17.52 31.84 -13.56
C ASP A 364 -16.03 32.19 -13.34
N GLY A 365 -15.35 31.45 -12.47
CA GLY A 365 -13.95 31.65 -12.07
C GLY A 365 -13.78 32.46 -10.79
N GLU A 366 -14.76 33.27 -10.40
CA GLU A 366 -14.73 34.05 -9.15
C GLU A 366 -15.76 33.52 -8.15
N LYS A 367 -16.97 33.26 -8.63
CA LYS A 367 -18.13 32.80 -7.87
C LYS A 367 -18.57 31.43 -8.36
N GLY A 368 -19.28 30.75 -7.47
CA GLY A 368 -19.97 29.50 -7.78
C GLY A 368 -21.48 29.72 -7.78
N SER A 369 -22.18 28.97 -8.62
CA SER A 369 -23.63 28.85 -8.53
C SER A 369 -24.04 27.39 -8.46
N ILE A 370 -24.92 27.12 -7.50
CA ILE A 370 -25.46 25.81 -7.20
C ILE A 370 -26.92 25.84 -7.62
N LYS A 371 -27.33 24.93 -8.50
CA LYS A 371 -28.72 24.81 -8.93
C LYS A 371 -29.17 23.36 -8.75
N VAL A 372 -30.35 23.19 -8.17
CA VAL A 372 -30.99 21.88 -7.98
C VAL A 372 -32.28 21.85 -8.78
N TRP A 373 -32.41 20.87 -9.67
CA TRP A 373 -33.52 20.71 -10.59
C TRP A 373 -34.39 19.55 -10.16
N LYS A 374 -35.72 19.72 -10.29
CA LYS A 374 -36.68 18.62 -10.15
C LYS A 374 -36.94 18.01 -11.52
N ASN A 375 -37.09 16.69 -11.58
CA ASN A 375 -37.35 15.97 -12.82
C ASN A 375 -38.61 16.44 -13.56
N ASP A 376 -39.59 16.99 -12.84
CA ASP A 376 -40.91 17.37 -13.38
C ASP A 376 -41.00 18.84 -13.82
N SER A 377 -39.93 19.64 -13.66
CA SER A 377 -39.93 21.10 -13.90
C SER A 377 -38.88 21.49 -14.94
N ASP A 378 -39.34 21.84 -16.14
CA ASP A 378 -38.50 21.91 -17.34
C ASP A 378 -37.97 23.31 -17.69
N SER A 379 -37.93 24.25 -16.75
CA SER A 379 -37.47 25.61 -17.11
C SER A 379 -36.81 26.40 -15.98
N ILE A 380 -37.09 26.05 -14.73
CA ILE A 380 -36.61 26.81 -13.57
C ILE A 380 -36.04 25.82 -12.56
N PRO A 381 -34.82 26.06 -12.04
CA PRO A 381 -34.29 25.26 -10.95
C PRO A 381 -35.19 25.41 -9.73
N ALA A 382 -35.46 24.29 -9.05
CA ALA A 382 -36.27 24.31 -7.84
C ALA A 382 -35.58 25.07 -6.70
N TRP A 383 -34.24 25.03 -6.67
CA TRP A 383 -33.44 25.82 -5.74
C TRP A 383 -32.19 26.38 -6.43
N THR A 384 -31.78 27.58 -6.02
CA THR A 384 -30.56 28.24 -6.51
C THR A 384 -29.89 28.95 -5.36
N GLU A 385 -28.58 28.73 -5.22
CA GLU A 385 -27.71 29.38 -4.22
C GLU A 385 -26.42 29.82 -4.90
N PHE A 386 -25.81 30.89 -4.39
CA PHE A 386 -24.55 31.41 -4.90
C PHE A 386 -23.50 31.39 -3.79
N THR A 387 -22.26 31.12 -4.19
CA THR A 387 -21.10 31.17 -3.29
C THR A 387 -20.22 32.35 -3.67
N ASP A 388 -19.59 32.97 -2.67
CA ASP A 388 -18.69 34.10 -2.89
C ASP A 388 -17.37 33.69 -3.56
N THR A 389 -17.04 32.39 -3.52
CA THR A 389 -15.86 31.80 -4.13
C THR A 389 -16.22 30.73 -5.14
N ALA A 390 -15.29 30.44 -6.07
CA ALA A 390 -15.45 29.40 -7.07
C ALA A 390 -15.61 28.01 -6.43
N ILE A 391 -16.48 27.21 -7.04
CA ILE A 391 -16.76 25.82 -6.67
C ILE A 391 -16.11 24.91 -7.71
N PHE A 392 -15.50 23.82 -7.27
CA PHE A 392 -14.88 22.83 -8.15
C PHE A 392 -15.66 21.52 -8.23
N ASP A 393 -16.24 21.03 -7.13
CA ASP A 393 -16.98 19.76 -7.14
C ASP A 393 -18.09 19.73 -6.06
N ALA A 394 -19.06 18.84 -6.24
CA ALA A 394 -20.04 18.49 -5.22
C ALA A 394 -20.52 17.06 -5.34
N HIS A 395 -21.02 16.56 -4.21
CA HIS A 395 -21.54 15.21 -4.14
C HIS A 395 -22.73 15.10 -3.19
N TRP A 396 -23.72 14.30 -3.60
CA TRP A 396 -24.83 13.93 -2.72
C TRP A 396 -24.29 13.04 -1.59
N ILE A 397 -24.63 13.39 -0.35
CA ILE A 397 -24.24 12.67 0.86
C ILE A 397 -25.45 12.01 1.54
N SER A 398 -26.67 12.38 1.16
CA SER A 398 -27.91 11.71 1.55
C SER A 398 -28.98 11.90 0.48
N ASP A 399 -30.21 11.49 0.78
CA ASP A 399 -31.37 11.75 -0.05
C ASP A 399 -31.72 13.25 -0.16
N SER A 400 -31.34 14.05 0.83
CA SER A 400 -31.62 15.49 0.92
C SER A 400 -30.39 16.38 1.03
N ALA A 401 -29.21 15.85 1.33
CA ALA A 401 -28.03 16.67 1.60
C ALA A 401 -26.91 16.41 0.59
N PHE A 402 -26.12 17.45 0.32
CA PHE A 402 -24.95 17.38 -0.53
C PHE A 402 -23.83 18.28 0.00
N VAL A 403 -22.60 17.89 -0.29
CA VAL A 403 -21.37 18.62 0.08
C VAL A 403 -20.83 19.35 -1.15
N VAL A 404 -20.28 20.55 -0.93
CA VAL A 404 -19.71 21.42 -1.96
C VAL A 404 -18.31 21.83 -1.54
N CYS A 405 -17.35 21.75 -2.47
CA CYS A 405 -15.96 22.11 -2.24
C CYS A 405 -15.43 23.10 -3.30
N GLY A 406 -14.51 23.98 -2.89
CA GLY A 406 -13.96 25.01 -3.77
C GLY A 406 -12.82 25.82 -3.13
N ILE A 407 -12.59 27.04 -3.61
CA ILE A 407 -11.55 27.93 -3.08
C ILE A 407 -11.90 28.31 -1.65
N LYS A 408 -11.12 27.78 -0.68
CA LYS A 408 -11.31 27.99 0.76
C LYS A 408 -12.75 27.74 1.22
N LEU A 409 -13.40 26.77 0.56
CA LEU A 409 -14.82 26.51 0.71
C LEU A 409 -15.05 25.02 0.93
N PHE A 410 -15.69 24.70 2.05
CA PHE A 410 -16.25 23.38 2.31
C PHE A 410 -17.58 23.56 3.05
N LYS A 411 -18.70 23.28 2.37
CA LYS A 411 -20.05 23.48 2.91
C LYS A 411 -20.93 22.28 2.65
N ILE A 412 -21.81 21.99 3.61
CA ILE A 412 -22.86 20.98 3.48
C ILE A 412 -24.20 21.70 3.43
N TYR A 413 -24.96 21.39 2.38
CA TYR A 413 -26.28 21.92 2.12
C TYR A 413 -27.34 20.85 2.32
N GLU A 414 -28.50 21.26 2.82
CA GLU A 414 -29.68 20.40 2.95
C GLU A 414 -30.84 20.97 2.12
N VAL A 415 -31.46 20.08 1.35
CA VAL A 415 -32.60 20.33 0.46
C VAL A 415 -33.88 19.93 1.17
N ASN A 416 -34.57 20.93 1.71
CA ASN A 416 -35.89 20.82 2.32
C ASN A 416 -36.91 21.63 1.50
N GLU A 417 -37.81 22.39 2.14
CA GLU A 417 -38.66 23.36 1.43
C GLU A 417 -37.80 24.46 0.78
N SER A 418 -36.74 24.87 1.46
CA SER A 418 -35.69 25.75 0.96
C SER A 418 -34.33 25.04 0.99
N LEU A 419 -33.39 25.58 0.22
CA LEU A 419 -31.99 25.17 0.27
C LEU A 419 -31.33 25.88 1.45
N THR A 420 -30.89 25.12 2.45
CA THR A 420 -30.30 25.68 3.67
C THR A 420 -28.87 25.19 3.83
N THR A 421 -27.99 26.05 4.37
CA THR A 421 -26.63 25.63 4.73
C THR A 421 -26.71 24.92 6.08
N GLN A 422 -26.50 23.61 6.08
CA GLN A 422 -26.47 22.81 7.31
C GLN A 422 -25.17 23.07 8.08
N GLN A 423 -24.05 23.12 7.35
CA GLN A 423 -22.73 23.27 7.95
C GLN A 423 -21.78 24.01 7.03
N THR A 424 -20.96 24.87 7.61
CA THR A 424 -19.79 25.48 6.95
C THR A 424 -18.58 25.15 7.79
N LEU A 425 -17.59 24.49 7.18
CA LEU A 425 -16.33 24.19 7.85
C LEU A 425 -15.30 25.23 7.43
N GLU A 426 -14.70 25.89 8.43
CA GLU A 426 -13.62 26.85 8.18
C GLU A 426 -12.40 26.10 7.66
N THR A 427 -11.88 26.53 6.51
CA THR A 427 -10.72 25.92 5.87
C THR A 427 -9.94 26.95 5.08
N SER A 428 -8.62 26.88 5.13
CA SER A 428 -7.71 27.70 4.33
C SER A 428 -7.27 26.99 3.03
N VAL A 429 -7.60 25.70 2.90
CA VAL A 429 -7.27 24.84 1.76
C VAL A 429 -8.27 25.04 0.63
N THR A 430 -7.77 25.05 -0.60
CA THR A 430 -8.60 24.99 -1.80
C THR A 430 -8.87 23.53 -2.14
N TRP A 431 -10.11 23.09 -2.01
CA TRP A 431 -10.52 21.71 -2.24
C TRP A 431 -11.00 21.52 -3.68
N GLU A 432 -10.36 20.63 -4.42
CA GLU A 432 -10.56 20.46 -5.87
C GLU A 432 -11.51 19.31 -6.20
N THR A 433 -11.47 18.21 -5.43
CA THR A 433 -12.35 17.06 -5.63
C THR A 433 -12.92 16.54 -4.33
N VAL A 434 -14.17 16.07 -4.38
CA VAL A 434 -14.88 15.47 -3.25
C VAL A 434 -15.52 14.14 -3.62
N LYS A 435 -15.37 13.14 -2.74
CA LYS A 435 -16.06 11.85 -2.84
C LYS A 435 -16.72 11.50 -1.51
N TYR A 436 -17.77 10.70 -1.59
CA TYR A 436 -18.56 10.24 -0.46
C TYR A 436 -18.77 8.74 -0.59
N ASP A 437 -18.57 8.01 0.51
CA ASP A 437 -18.96 6.61 0.61
C ASP A 437 -20.28 6.49 1.36
N ALA A 438 -21.34 6.08 0.66
CA ALA A 438 -22.67 5.90 1.24
C ALA A 438 -22.73 4.77 2.27
N ALA A 439 -21.82 3.79 2.21
CA ALA A 439 -21.83 2.66 3.14
C ALA A 439 -21.31 3.05 4.54
N SER A 440 -20.28 3.90 4.59
CA SER A 440 -19.69 4.38 5.85
C SER A 440 -20.16 5.76 6.27
N GLY A 441 -20.65 6.59 5.35
CA GLY A 441 -20.96 7.98 5.61
C GLY A 441 -19.73 8.91 5.59
N ILE A 442 -18.56 8.42 5.17
CA ILE A 442 -17.31 9.20 5.17
C ILE A 442 -17.22 10.05 3.90
N ILE A 443 -16.76 11.29 4.06
CA ILE A 443 -16.44 12.19 2.95
C ILE A 443 -14.92 12.35 2.88
N ALA A 444 -14.36 12.23 1.68
CA ALA A 444 -12.94 12.48 1.42
C ALA A 444 -12.80 13.60 0.39
N VAL A 445 -11.82 14.48 0.62
CA VAL A 445 -11.49 15.61 -0.26
C VAL A 445 -10.00 15.71 -0.49
N LEU A 446 -9.62 16.15 -1.68
CA LEU A 446 -8.24 16.45 -2.03
C LEU A 446 -8.14 17.92 -2.42
N GLY A 447 -7.10 18.58 -1.93
CA GLY A 447 -6.93 20.01 -2.12
C GLY A 447 -5.48 20.46 -2.04
N ILE A 448 -5.29 21.75 -2.24
CA ILE A 448 -3.99 22.41 -2.28
C ILE A 448 -4.01 23.70 -1.46
N GLU A 449 -2.92 23.94 -0.74
CA GLU A 449 -2.63 25.18 -0.03
C GLU A 449 -1.12 25.46 -0.09
N ASP A 450 -0.73 26.67 -0.51
CA ASP A 450 0.68 27.10 -0.57
C ASP A 450 1.64 26.11 -1.27
N ARG A 451 1.15 25.46 -2.34
CA ARG A 451 1.86 24.42 -3.13
C ARG A 451 2.07 23.08 -2.43
N LYS A 452 1.45 22.88 -1.27
CA LYS A 452 1.33 21.59 -0.61
C LYS A 452 -0.04 21.01 -0.85
N TYR A 453 -0.09 19.69 -1.02
CA TYR A 453 -1.34 18.96 -1.19
C TYR A 453 -1.83 18.46 0.15
N TYR A 454 -3.16 18.39 0.30
CA TYR A 454 -3.81 17.94 1.52
C TYR A 454 -4.91 16.95 1.18
N LEU A 455 -4.98 15.87 1.97
CA LEU A 455 -6.12 14.97 2.02
C LEU A 455 -6.96 15.34 3.23
N GLY A 456 -8.24 15.63 3.01
CA GLY A 456 -9.22 15.87 4.05
C GLY A 456 -10.17 14.68 4.19
N ILE A 457 -10.48 14.29 5.42
CA ILE A 457 -11.46 13.24 5.73
C ILE A 457 -12.44 13.78 6.77
N LEU A 458 -13.73 13.71 6.47
CA LEU A 458 -14.81 14.02 7.40
C LEU A 458 -15.53 12.72 7.75
N HIS A 459 -15.38 12.30 9.00
CA HIS A 459 -16.01 11.10 9.52
C HIS A 459 -17.41 11.44 10.07
N PRO A 460 -18.45 10.60 9.89
CA PRO A 460 -19.79 10.91 10.39
C PRO A 460 -19.85 11.07 11.92
N ASN A 461 -19.00 10.34 12.65
CA ASN A 461 -18.88 10.47 14.11
C ASN A 461 -18.19 11.78 14.56
N ASP A 462 -17.39 12.41 13.70
CA ASP A 462 -16.68 13.66 13.96
C ASP A 462 -17.05 14.68 12.90
N SER A 463 -18.34 15.00 12.84
CA SER A 463 -18.90 15.88 11.80
C SER A 463 -18.49 17.34 11.99
N LEU A 464 -17.91 17.72 13.12
CA LEU A 464 -17.63 19.12 13.47
C LEU A 464 -16.33 19.65 12.85
N GLN A 465 -15.37 18.77 12.52
CA GLN A 465 -14.09 19.18 11.96
C GLN A 465 -13.69 18.31 10.79
N LEU A 466 -13.31 18.96 9.69
CA LEU A 466 -12.64 18.29 8.58
C LEU A 466 -11.21 17.99 9.03
N GLN A 467 -10.90 16.71 9.23
CA GLN A 467 -9.53 16.31 9.55
C GLN A 467 -8.70 16.47 8.29
N THR A 468 -7.52 17.08 8.40
CA THR A 468 -6.64 17.37 7.27
C THR A 468 -5.24 16.79 7.51
N HIS A 469 -4.63 16.29 6.45
CA HIS A 469 -3.29 15.73 6.48
C HIS A 469 -2.53 16.12 5.22
N GLU A 470 -1.26 16.48 5.37
CA GLU A 470 -0.38 16.78 4.25
C GLU A 470 -0.21 15.52 3.38
N TYR A 471 -0.63 15.60 2.13
CA TYR A 471 -0.56 14.47 1.22
C TYR A 471 0.91 14.18 0.87
N PRO A 472 1.39 12.92 0.99
CA PRO A 472 2.81 12.63 0.96
C PRO A 472 3.44 12.64 -0.43
N ASP A 473 2.67 12.44 -1.50
CA ASP A 473 3.20 12.38 -2.87
C ASP A 473 2.98 13.71 -3.61
N GLU A 474 3.82 13.98 -4.61
CA GLU A 474 3.67 15.17 -5.44
C GLU A 474 2.55 14.99 -6.48
N TYR A 475 1.81 16.05 -6.76
CA TYR A 475 0.77 16.09 -7.80
C TYR A 475 -0.25 14.93 -7.70
N PRO A 476 -1.02 14.83 -6.60
CA PRO A 476 -2.16 13.93 -6.55
C PRO A 476 -3.21 14.33 -7.60
N THR A 477 -3.83 13.34 -8.23
CA THR A 477 -4.66 13.53 -9.42
C THR A 477 -6.12 13.14 -9.22
N ASP A 478 -6.37 12.10 -8.43
CA ASP A 478 -7.70 11.55 -8.27
C ASP A 478 -7.82 10.79 -6.94
N LEU A 479 -9.06 10.61 -6.49
CA LEU A 479 -9.39 9.82 -5.31
C LEU A 479 -10.70 9.06 -5.49
N GLY A 480 -10.81 7.88 -4.89
CA GLY A 480 -12.00 7.06 -4.98
C GLY A 480 -12.15 6.10 -3.82
N PHE A 481 -13.37 5.88 -3.36
CA PHE A 481 -13.67 4.86 -2.35
C PHE A 481 -13.83 3.49 -2.99
N ARG A 482 -13.41 2.46 -2.28
CA ARG A 482 -13.68 1.08 -2.65
C ARG A 482 -15.17 0.80 -2.53
N VAL A 483 -15.77 0.38 -3.64
CA VAL A 483 -17.16 -0.08 -3.64
C VAL A 483 -17.24 -1.38 -2.85
N LYS A 484 -18.02 -1.40 -1.76
CA LYS A 484 -18.28 -2.63 -1.02
C LYS A 484 -19.29 -3.47 -1.81
N ALA A 485 -18.88 -4.65 -2.26
CA ALA A 485 -19.83 -5.64 -2.75
C ALA A 485 -20.90 -5.90 -1.67
N LYS A 486 -22.17 -6.06 -2.05
CA LYS A 486 -23.27 -6.49 -1.17
C LYS A 486 -23.07 -7.95 -0.75
N ASN A 487 -21.98 -8.24 -0.05
CA ASN A 487 -21.73 -9.57 0.49
C ASN A 487 -22.49 -9.70 1.80
N ASN A 488 -23.61 -10.43 1.75
CA ASN A 488 -24.39 -10.94 2.88
C ASN A 488 -23.61 -11.98 3.72
N HIS A 489 -22.28 -11.92 3.77
CA HIS A 489 -21.54 -12.73 4.71
C HIS A 489 -21.74 -12.13 6.10
N LEU A 490 -22.66 -12.74 6.84
CA LEU A 490 -22.77 -12.61 8.30
C LEU A 490 -21.37 -12.77 8.89
N THR A 491 -20.70 -11.65 9.17
CA THR A 491 -19.47 -11.67 9.94
C THR A 491 -19.89 -11.98 11.37
N ASN A 492 -19.78 -13.26 11.75
CA ASN A 492 -19.91 -13.70 13.14
C ASN A 492 -18.83 -12.98 13.97
N GLY A 493 -19.14 -11.77 14.48
CA GLY A 493 -18.32 -11.02 15.42
C GLY A 493 -16.97 -10.47 14.92
N SER A 494 -16.63 -10.58 13.63
CA SER A 494 -15.45 -9.94 13.07
C SER A 494 -15.72 -8.46 12.80
N ALA A 495 -14.76 -7.59 13.14
CA ALA A 495 -14.80 -6.15 12.91
C ALA A 495 -15.33 -5.81 11.51
N LEU A 496 -16.13 -4.75 11.41
CA LEU A 496 -16.62 -4.23 10.13
C LEU A 496 -15.43 -4.10 9.16
N PRO A 497 -15.56 -4.52 7.90
CA PRO A 497 -14.48 -4.41 6.93
C PRO A 497 -14.11 -2.94 6.73
N SER A 498 -12.81 -2.64 6.83
CA SER A 498 -12.27 -1.30 6.76
C SER A 498 -12.68 -0.59 5.47
N VAL A 499 -13.04 0.68 5.56
CA VAL A 499 -13.32 1.53 4.41
C VAL A 499 -11.99 1.88 3.74
N LEU A 500 -11.82 1.47 2.48
CA LEU A 500 -10.60 1.75 1.73
C LEU A 500 -10.82 2.93 0.80
N LEU A 501 -9.89 3.88 0.84
CA LEU A 501 -9.80 5.02 -0.08
C LEU A 501 -8.53 4.85 -0.91
N ALA A 502 -8.64 4.96 -2.23
CA ALA A 502 -7.49 5.03 -3.12
C ALA A 502 -7.23 6.48 -3.52
N THR A 503 -5.96 6.86 -3.65
CA THR A 503 -5.51 8.13 -4.23
C THR A 503 -4.40 7.87 -5.22
N SER A 504 -4.45 8.53 -6.38
CA SER A 504 -3.39 8.44 -7.40
C SER A 504 -2.57 9.73 -7.48
N SER A 505 -1.35 9.60 -8.00
CA SER A 505 -0.42 10.71 -8.21
C SER A 505 0.31 10.60 -9.55
N MET A 506 0.65 11.75 -10.13
CA MET A 506 1.50 11.83 -11.32
C MET A 506 2.94 11.34 -11.05
N SER A 507 3.34 11.16 -9.80
CA SER A 507 4.64 10.59 -9.43
C SER A 507 4.77 9.08 -9.69
N GLY A 508 3.70 8.42 -10.15
CA GLY A 508 3.72 7.00 -10.51
C GLY A 508 3.38 6.05 -9.35
N ALA A 509 2.49 6.49 -8.47
CA ALA A 509 2.05 5.68 -7.34
C ALA A 509 0.57 5.87 -7.05
N THR A 510 -0.04 4.81 -6.51
CA THR A 510 -1.37 4.83 -5.93
C THR A 510 -1.28 4.40 -4.49
N ARG A 511 -1.89 5.17 -3.58
CA ARG A 511 -1.93 4.85 -2.15
C ARG A 511 -3.31 4.36 -1.76
N ILE A 512 -3.34 3.37 -0.88
CA ILE A 512 -4.57 2.87 -0.26
C ILE A 512 -4.55 3.28 1.20
N TRP A 513 -5.60 3.98 1.62
CA TRP A 513 -5.79 4.49 2.96
C TRP A 513 -6.93 3.73 3.63
N ASN A 514 -6.80 3.49 4.94
CA ASN A 514 -7.94 3.14 5.76
C ASN A 514 -8.66 4.43 6.14
N ALA A 515 -9.90 4.62 5.69
CA ALA A 515 -10.67 5.82 6.00
C ALA A 515 -11.30 5.76 7.41
N ASP A 516 -11.43 4.57 8.02
CA ASP A 516 -11.89 4.43 9.42
C ASP A 516 -10.81 4.84 10.43
N GLU A 517 -9.53 4.71 10.04
CA GLU A 517 -8.37 5.22 10.78
C GLU A 517 -7.69 6.30 9.93
N PRO A 518 -8.18 7.56 9.98
CA PRO A 518 -7.80 8.61 9.04
C PRO A 518 -6.29 8.71 8.83
N PHE A 519 -5.90 8.80 7.55
CA PHE A 519 -4.51 8.97 7.09
C PHE A 519 -3.58 7.78 7.34
N LYS A 520 -4.09 6.63 7.78
CA LYS A 520 -3.31 5.39 7.81
C LYS A 520 -3.19 4.80 6.40
N CYS A 521 -2.02 4.98 5.80
CA CYS A 521 -1.66 4.32 4.54
C CYS A 521 -1.49 2.82 4.79
N VAL A 522 -2.37 2.01 4.21
CA VAL A 522 -2.37 0.54 4.30
C VAL A 522 -1.47 -0.06 3.22
N LYS A 523 -1.51 0.50 2.00
CA LYS A 523 -0.73 0.00 0.86
C LYS A 523 -0.16 1.15 0.05
N TYR A 524 1.04 0.92 -0.48
CA TYR A 524 1.68 1.75 -1.50
C TYR A 524 1.86 0.90 -2.75
N LEU A 525 1.17 1.27 -3.83
CA LEU A 525 1.09 0.50 -5.06
C LEU A 525 1.80 1.29 -6.18
N PRO A 526 3.08 0.98 -6.49
CA PRO A 526 3.79 1.63 -7.59
C PRO A 526 3.18 1.21 -8.92
N THR A 527 2.99 2.18 -9.82
CA THR A 527 2.51 1.90 -11.18
C THR A 527 3.57 1.14 -11.97
N THR A 528 3.12 0.45 -13.02
CA THR A 528 4.02 -0.24 -13.95
C THR A 528 5.03 0.76 -14.50
N ASP A 529 6.32 0.45 -14.38
CA ASP A 529 7.44 1.28 -14.85
C ASP A 529 7.47 2.72 -14.28
N GLY A 530 6.74 3.00 -13.19
CA GLY A 530 6.64 4.33 -12.59
C GLY A 530 5.89 5.35 -13.45
N THR A 531 5.04 4.89 -14.38
CA THR A 531 4.25 5.77 -15.27
C THR A 531 3.23 6.61 -14.49
N GLN A 532 2.97 7.82 -14.97
CA GLN A 532 2.05 8.76 -14.32
C GLN A 532 0.62 8.20 -14.27
N ALA A 533 -0.05 8.34 -13.13
CA ALA A 533 -1.47 8.00 -12.98
C ALA A 533 -2.31 9.28 -12.90
N PHE A 534 -3.18 9.50 -13.88
CA PHE A 534 -4.06 10.67 -13.95
C PHE A 534 -5.42 10.39 -13.33
N LYS A 535 -5.87 9.13 -13.37
CA LYS A 535 -7.14 8.69 -12.79
C LYS A 535 -6.97 7.37 -12.07
N THR A 536 -7.80 7.15 -11.05
CA THR A 536 -7.90 5.85 -10.38
C THR A 536 -9.35 5.47 -10.17
N ALA A 537 -9.67 4.18 -10.38
CA ALA A 537 -11.03 3.69 -10.23
C ALA A 537 -11.03 2.25 -9.72
N PHE A 538 -11.79 2.01 -8.66
CA PHE A 538 -12.14 0.66 -8.24
C PHE A 538 -13.09 0.03 -9.24
N SER A 539 -12.96 -1.28 -9.46
CA SER A 539 -13.98 -2.05 -10.15
C SER A 539 -15.33 -1.97 -9.41
N PRO A 540 -16.47 -1.99 -10.11
CA PRO A 540 -17.79 -2.05 -9.48
C PRO A 540 -17.98 -3.18 -8.47
N ASP A 541 -17.29 -4.31 -8.64
CA ASP A 541 -17.27 -5.41 -7.66
C ASP A 541 -16.35 -5.17 -6.44
N GLY A 542 -15.53 -4.12 -6.47
CA GLY A 542 -14.60 -3.73 -5.42
C GLY A 542 -13.36 -4.60 -5.26
N SER A 543 -13.11 -5.56 -6.16
CA SER A 543 -11.97 -6.48 -6.06
C SER A 543 -10.69 -5.91 -6.67
N LEU A 544 -10.82 -5.13 -7.74
CA LEU A 544 -9.72 -4.58 -8.51
C LEU A 544 -9.62 -3.07 -8.34
N LEU A 545 -8.41 -2.56 -8.51
CA LEU A 545 -8.13 -1.14 -8.66
C LEU A 545 -7.38 -0.92 -9.96
N ALA A 546 -7.85 0.01 -10.79
CA ALA A 546 -7.10 0.52 -11.92
C ALA A 546 -6.52 1.88 -11.58
N ALA A 547 -5.28 2.11 -11.98
CA ALA A 547 -4.69 3.44 -12.10
C ALA A 547 -4.16 3.59 -13.52
N ALA A 548 -4.50 4.71 -14.15
CA ALA A 548 -4.26 4.90 -15.56
C ALA A 548 -3.79 6.32 -15.87
N GLY A 549 -2.89 6.42 -16.83
CA GLY A 549 -2.52 7.64 -17.50
C GLY A 549 -2.31 7.40 -19.00
N PRO A 550 -1.80 8.40 -19.74
CA PRO A 550 -1.58 8.30 -21.18
C PRO A 550 -0.67 7.12 -21.58
N ASP A 551 0.35 6.83 -20.78
CA ASP A 551 1.40 5.87 -21.11
C ASP A 551 1.08 4.42 -20.72
N ALA A 552 0.30 4.22 -19.65
CA ALA A 552 -0.02 2.88 -19.16
C ALA A 552 -1.27 2.84 -18.28
N VAL A 553 -1.84 1.64 -18.19
CA VAL A 553 -2.83 1.24 -17.19
C VAL A 553 -2.21 0.15 -16.33
N THR A 554 -2.32 0.29 -15.01
CA THR A 554 -1.90 -0.73 -14.06
C THR A 554 -3.12 -1.19 -13.25
N ILE A 555 -3.26 -2.50 -13.08
CA ILE A 555 -4.37 -3.12 -12.35
C ILE A 555 -3.83 -3.96 -11.20
N TRP A 556 -4.41 -3.79 -10.01
CA TRP A 556 -4.09 -4.57 -8.81
C TRP A 556 -5.32 -5.30 -8.28
N ASP A 557 -5.10 -6.49 -7.71
CA ASP A 557 -6.07 -7.17 -6.85
C ASP A 557 -5.82 -6.73 -5.41
N ILE A 558 -6.75 -5.96 -4.85
CA ILE A 558 -6.56 -5.27 -3.57
C ILE A 558 -6.47 -6.23 -2.39
N GLU A 559 -7.09 -7.41 -2.49
CA GLU A 559 -7.09 -8.40 -1.42
C GLU A 559 -5.89 -9.33 -1.49
N LYS A 560 -5.47 -9.70 -2.71
CA LYS A 560 -4.49 -10.78 -2.88
C LYS A 560 -3.05 -10.29 -2.86
N ARG A 561 -2.73 -9.17 -3.51
CA ARG A 561 -1.33 -8.81 -3.83
C ARG A 561 -1.11 -7.30 -3.84
N ASP A 562 0.10 -6.89 -3.47
CA ASP A 562 0.57 -5.51 -3.60
C ASP A 562 1.31 -5.26 -4.93
N VAL A 563 1.37 -6.30 -5.77
CA VAL A 563 2.00 -6.28 -7.10
C VAL A 563 0.89 -6.24 -8.15
N PRO A 564 1.09 -5.53 -9.29
CA PRO A 564 0.14 -5.54 -10.39
C PRO A 564 -0.20 -6.97 -10.85
N ILE A 565 -1.47 -7.21 -11.14
CA ILE A 565 -1.93 -8.47 -11.76
C ILE A 565 -1.98 -8.34 -13.28
N ALA A 566 -2.14 -7.12 -13.79
CA ALA A 566 -2.23 -6.85 -15.21
C ALA A 566 -1.76 -5.42 -15.52
N SER A 567 -1.23 -5.24 -16.73
CA SER A 567 -0.78 -3.94 -17.22
C SER A 567 -1.12 -3.78 -18.70
N TRP A 568 -1.41 -2.55 -19.09
CA TRP A 568 -1.52 -2.13 -20.48
C TRP A 568 -0.47 -1.04 -20.73
N ARG A 569 0.30 -1.11 -21.83
CA ARG A 569 1.34 -0.12 -22.18
C ARG A 569 1.08 0.53 -23.54
N ALA A 570 1.13 1.85 -23.60
CA ALA A 570 1.04 2.58 -24.86
C ALA A 570 2.19 2.24 -25.82
N SER A 571 3.40 1.99 -25.30
CA SER A 571 4.60 1.66 -26.09
C SER A 571 4.49 0.35 -26.88
N GLU A 572 3.64 -0.57 -26.43
CA GLU A 572 3.38 -1.86 -27.06
C GLU A 572 2.17 -1.79 -28.02
N THR A 573 1.47 -0.65 -28.07
CA THR A 573 0.36 -0.39 -28.99
C THR A 573 0.86 0.43 -30.20
N PRO A 574 0.44 0.11 -31.43
CA PRO A 574 0.74 0.93 -32.60
C PRO A 574 0.30 2.40 -32.42
N SER A 575 1.15 3.35 -32.84
CA SER A 575 0.92 4.79 -32.62
C SER A 575 -0.31 5.36 -33.36
N ASP A 576 -0.78 4.65 -34.38
CA ASP A 576 -2.03 4.94 -35.10
C ASP A 576 -3.28 4.52 -34.31
N LYS A 577 -3.14 3.56 -33.37
CA LYS A 577 -4.20 3.14 -32.45
C LYS A 577 -4.19 3.92 -31.14
N TRP A 578 -3.00 4.22 -30.61
CA TRP A 578 -2.85 5.04 -29.41
C TRP A 578 -1.57 5.87 -29.41
N ASN A 579 -1.70 7.17 -29.23
CA ASN A 579 -0.61 8.12 -29.07
C ASN A 579 -0.74 8.82 -27.70
N PRO A 580 0.19 8.57 -26.76
CA PRO A 580 0.15 9.17 -25.42
C PRO A 580 0.53 10.66 -25.42
N GLY A 581 1.20 11.15 -26.46
CA GLY A 581 1.66 12.54 -26.56
C GLY A 581 0.58 13.52 -27.03
N ILE A 582 -0.67 13.07 -27.20
CA ILE A 582 -1.79 13.94 -27.58
C ILE A 582 -2.23 14.74 -26.36
N ASP A 583 -2.37 16.04 -26.54
CA ASP A 583 -2.96 16.92 -25.53
C ASP A 583 -4.48 16.72 -25.48
N GLY A 584 -5.03 16.58 -24.28
CA GLY A 584 -6.44 16.30 -24.07
C GLY A 584 -6.76 15.84 -22.65
N GLU A 585 -8.05 15.85 -22.31
CA GLU A 585 -8.53 15.32 -21.03
C GLU A 585 -8.42 13.79 -21.03
N PHE A 586 -7.88 13.24 -19.94
CA PHE A 586 -7.80 11.80 -19.73
C PHE A 586 -8.99 11.31 -18.91
N SER A 587 -9.71 10.31 -19.43
CA SER A 587 -10.82 9.68 -18.73
C SER A 587 -10.61 8.19 -18.55
N LEU A 588 -11.12 7.68 -17.44
CA LEU A 588 -11.03 6.28 -17.01
C LEU A 588 -12.41 5.85 -16.52
N GLY A 589 -12.90 4.72 -17.01
CA GLY A 589 -14.20 4.18 -16.60
C GLY A 589 -14.25 2.67 -16.64
N TRP A 590 -14.87 2.06 -15.63
CA TRP A 590 -15.16 0.63 -15.61
C TRP A 590 -16.53 0.35 -16.22
N GLU A 591 -16.62 -0.74 -17.00
CA GLU A 591 -17.91 -1.32 -17.35
C GLU A 591 -18.62 -1.79 -16.06
N PRO A 592 -19.96 -1.63 -15.93
CA PRO A 592 -20.69 -1.99 -14.70
C PRO A 592 -20.50 -3.42 -14.20
N ASP A 593 -20.19 -4.36 -15.10
CA ASP A 593 -19.91 -5.76 -14.75
C ASP A 593 -18.46 -6.03 -14.32
N SER A 594 -17.61 -4.99 -14.33
CA SER A 594 -16.16 -4.98 -14.11
C SER A 594 -15.32 -5.91 -14.99
N SER A 595 -15.83 -6.30 -16.16
CA SER A 595 -15.09 -7.12 -17.12
C SER A 595 -14.18 -6.28 -18.04
N ARG A 596 -14.51 -5.00 -18.24
CA ARG A 596 -13.77 -4.10 -19.13
C ARG A 596 -13.51 -2.74 -18.51
N LEU A 597 -12.48 -2.09 -19.02
CA LEU A 597 -12.06 -0.75 -18.67
C LEU A 597 -11.95 0.08 -19.94
N SER A 598 -12.51 1.28 -19.94
CA SER A 598 -12.29 2.27 -21.00
C SER A 598 -11.28 3.31 -20.56
N ILE A 599 -10.33 3.61 -21.44
CA ILE A 599 -9.48 4.79 -21.35
C ILE A 599 -9.75 5.68 -22.56
N ALA A 600 -9.74 6.99 -22.36
CA ALA A 600 -9.78 7.94 -23.47
C ALA A 600 -8.81 9.11 -23.27
N LEU A 601 -8.21 9.54 -24.37
CA LEU A 601 -7.28 10.67 -24.42
C LEU A 601 -7.50 11.42 -25.74
N GLY A 602 -8.06 12.62 -25.65
CA GLY A 602 -8.53 13.37 -26.81
C GLY A 602 -9.52 12.52 -27.63
N ASN A 603 -9.28 12.37 -28.94
CA ASN A 603 -10.15 11.61 -29.84
C ASN A 603 -9.94 10.09 -29.83
N GLN A 604 -9.09 9.58 -28.95
CA GLN A 604 -8.73 8.17 -28.89
C GLN A 604 -9.48 7.52 -27.74
N ILE A 605 -10.17 6.41 -28.00
CA ILE A 605 -10.78 5.58 -26.96
C ILE A 605 -10.26 4.15 -27.13
N ALA A 606 -9.79 3.57 -26.04
CA ALA A 606 -9.42 2.16 -25.98
C ALA A 606 -10.24 1.44 -24.90
N ILE A 607 -10.77 0.27 -25.26
CA ILE A 607 -11.50 -0.61 -24.36
C ILE A 607 -10.63 -1.83 -24.10
N ILE A 608 -10.29 -2.02 -22.84
CA ILE A 608 -9.35 -3.02 -22.36
C ILE A 608 -10.16 -4.09 -21.63
N THR A 609 -10.02 -5.35 -22.05
CA THR A 609 -10.66 -6.47 -21.35
C THR A 609 -9.77 -6.90 -20.20
N VAL A 610 -10.31 -6.94 -18.99
CA VAL A 610 -9.55 -7.29 -17.79
C VAL A 610 -9.75 -8.79 -17.51
N PRO A 611 -8.68 -9.60 -17.50
CA PRO A 611 -8.78 -11.01 -17.16
C PRO A 611 -9.16 -11.14 -15.68
N ARG A 612 -10.09 -12.04 -15.38
CA ARG A 612 -10.54 -12.36 -14.02
C ARG A 612 -10.07 -13.73 -13.59
#